data_AF-A0A914M3D4-F1
#
_entry.id   AF-A0A914M3D4-F1
#
_cell.length_a   1.000
_cell.length_b   1.000
_cell.length_c   1.000
_cell.angle_alpha   90.00
_cell.angle_beta   90.00
_cell.angle_gamma   90.00
#
_symmetry.space_group_name_H-M   'P 1'
#
loop_
_entity.id
_entity.type
_entity.pdbx_description
1 polymer ?
#
loop_
_entity_poly.entity_id
_entity_poly.type
_entity_poly.pdbx_seq_one_letter_code
_entity_poly.pdbx_strand_id
1 'polypeptide(L)'
;MEYTDYTLFPIFKKRDSLVKIWYHREFSPSEEMINPNIQGKINFTYEWREACKCGNTHLKANTDNWNVLYSPDYPETYCPLMDCLWHLEAPEGFHLVVNISEFYTEPNRDFLAIFDGKDTEQEHMEMFSGKITFNNTIQSKQNIMTISFHSDIDTQMSGFALWYKAGMSKLLIFI
;
A
#
# COMPACT_ATOMS: atom_id res chain seq x y z
N MET A 1 16.92 -7.43 -13.98
CA MET A 1 16.25 -7.64 -12.68
C MET A 1 16.09 -6.26 -12.06
N GLU A 2 14.90 -5.66 -12.19
CA GLU A 2 14.60 -4.42 -11.47
C GLU A 2 14.38 -4.77 -10.00
N TYR A 3 15.28 -4.26 -9.15
CA TYR A 3 15.11 -4.30 -7.71
C TYR A 3 14.05 -3.25 -7.38
N THR A 4 12.80 -3.68 -7.19
CA THR A 4 11.76 -2.79 -6.67
C THR A 4 11.98 -2.65 -5.17
N ASP A 5 12.50 -1.50 -4.75
CA ASP A 5 12.68 -1.16 -3.34
C ASP A 5 11.30 -0.91 -2.72
N TYR A 6 10.74 -1.95 -2.11
CA TYR A 6 9.54 -1.85 -1.27
C TYR A 6 9.96 -1.27 0.09
N THR A 7 10.26 0.02 0.12
CA THR A 7 10.62 0.68 1.38
C THR A 7 9.37 0.74 2.25
N LEU A 8 9.28 -0.15 3.24
CA LEU A 8 8.22 -0.11 4.24
C LEU A 8 8.39 1.17 5.07
N PHE A 9 7.41 2.08 4.95
CA PHE A 9 7.37 3.25 5.81
C PHE A 9 7.10 2.81 7.25
N PRO A 10 7.86 3.29 8.25
CA PRO A 10 7.57 2.97 9.63
C PRO A 10 6.22 3.59 10.03
N ILE A 11 5.23 2.74 10.32
CA ILE A 11 3.92 3.16 10.82
C ILE A 11 3.93 3.07 12.35
N PHE A 12 3.60 4.17 13.03
CA PHE A 12 3.57 4.25 14.49
C PHE A 12 2.12 4.36 15.00
N LYS A 13 1.67 3.39 15.80
CA LYS A 13 0.36 3.46 16.47
C LYS A 13 0.50 4.07 17.86
N LYS A 14 -0.15 5.21 18.10
CA LYS A 14 -0.19 5.84 19.43
C LYS A 14 -1.23 5.14 20.31
N ARG A 15 -0.77 4.50 21.37
CA ARG A 15 -1.62 3.78 22.36
C ARG A 15 -1.50 4.37 23.77
N ASP A 16 -1.31 5.71 23.87
CA ASP A 16 -1.16 6.48 25.13
C ASP A 16 0.27 6.81 25.62
N SER A 17 1.25 7.00 24.72
CA SER A 17 2.59 7.52 25.12
C SER A 17 3.26 8.36 24.04
N LEU A 18 4.28 9.13 24.44
CA LEU A 18 5.12 9.97 23.55
C LEU A 18 5.86 9.08 22.54
N VAL A 19 5.72 9.36 21.25
CA VAL A 19 6.57 8.77 20.20
C VAL A 19 7.91 9.49 20.20
N LYS A 20 9.00 8.76 20.45
CA LYS A 20 10.37 9.28 20.34
C LYS A 20 11.02 8.71 19.08
N ILE A 21 11.39 9.57 18.15
CA ILE A 21 12.17 9.21 16.96
C ILE A 21 13.64 9.50 17.29
N TRP A 22 14.48 8.47 17.22
CA TRP A 22 15.93 8.60 17.32
C TRP A 22 16.55 8.19 15.99
N TYR A 23 17.61 8.88 15.57
CA TYR A 23 18.36 8.54 14.36
C TYR A 23 19.85 8.57 14.67
N HIS A 24 20.61 7.76 13.94
CA HIS A 24 22.07 7.75 13.98
C HIS A 24 22.57 8.42 12.71
N ARG A 25 23.57 9.30 12.83
CA ARG A 25 24.28 9.85 11.67
C ARG A 25 25.44 8.92 11.33
N GLU A 26 25.61 8.59 10.06
CA GLU A 26 26.78 7.83 9.61
C GLU A 26 28.05 8.69 9.75
N PHE A 27 29.12 8.11 10.28
CA PHE A 27 30.39 8.79 10.46
C PHE A 27 31.14 8.81 9.12
N SER A 28 31.29 10.01 8.51
CA SER A 28 32.19 10.17 7.37
C SER A 28 33.59 10.52 7.87
N PRO A 29 34.61 9.66 7.66
CA PRO A 29 35.98 9.90 8.15
C PRO A 29 36.68 11.11 7.51
N SER A 30 36.15 11.64 6.40
CA SER A 30 36.68 12.84 5.72
C SER A 30 36.22 14.15 6.36
N GLU A 31 35.25 14.11 7.29
CA GLU A 31 34.85 15.25 8.12
C GLU A 31 35.73 15.31 9.38
N GLU A 32 37.05 15.50 9.18
CA GLU A 32 37.92 15.94 10.28
C GLU A 32 37.39 17.26 10.84
N MET A 33 37.11 17.26 12.14
CA MET A 33 36.51 18.36 12.93
C MET A 33 34.98 18.53 12.78
N ILE A 34 34.23 17.57 13.32
CA ILE A 34 32.81 17.76 13.63
C ILE A 34 32.69 18.95 14.60
N ASN A 35 32.30 20.11 14.08
CA ASN A 35 31.84 21.22 14.89
C ASN A 35 30.59 20.73 15.66
N PRO A 36 30.61 20.69 17.00
CA PRO A 36 29.47 20.24 17.81
C PRO A 36 28.21 21.11 17.62
N ASN A 37 28.33 22.25 16.94
CA ASN A 37 27.23 23.15 16.58
C ASN A 37 26.63 22.88 15.19
N ILE A 38 27.06 21.85 14.46
CA ILE A 38 26.37 21.45 13.21
C ILE A 38 25.07 20.76 13.61
N GLN A 39 24.01 21.55 13.66
CA GLN A 39 22.65 21.05 13.87
C GLN A 39 22.23 20.25 12.63
N GLY A 40 22.23 18.92 12.75
CA GLY A 40 21.62 18.06 11.74
C GLY A 40 20.13 18.41 11.61
N LYS A 41 19.67 18.67 10.39
CA LYS A 41 18.26 18.96 10.13
C LYS A 41 17.63 17.76 9.45
N ILE A 42 16.68 17.12 10.12
CA ILE A 42 15.79 16.14 9.50
C ILE A 42 14.49 16.85 9.14
N ASN A 43 14.12 16.76 7.87
CA ASN A 43 12.78 17.12 7.42
C ASN A 43 11.99 15.82 7.29
N PHE A 44 10.84 15.74 7.96
CA PHE A 44 9.90 14.64 7.79
C PHE A 44 8.49 15.19 7.61
N THR A 45 7.67 14.44 6.90
CA THR A 45 6.22 14.62 6.82
C THR A 45 5.56 13.50 7.62
N TYR A 46 4.35 13.75 8.10
CA TYR A 46 3.54 12.73 8.76
C TYR A 46 2.08 12.90 8.34
N GLU A 47 1.33 11.81 8.42
CA GLU A 47 -0.09 11.77 8.12
C GLU A 47 -0.82 11.11 9.30
N TRP A 48 -1.96 11.69 9.71
CA TRP A 48 -2.84 11.04 10.66
C TRP A 48 -3.76 10.06 9.94
N ARG A 49 -3.85 8.83 10.45
CA ARG A 49 -4.82 7.84 9.99
C ARG A 49 -5.70 7.45 11.16
N GLU A 50 -7.00 7.54 10.96
CA GLU A 50 -7.96 7.05 11.93
C GLU A 50 -7.87 5.53 12.03
N ALA A 51 -7.85 5.02 13.25
CA ALA A 51 -7.84 3.58 13.49
C ALA A 51 -9.16 2.95 13.03
N CYS A 52 -9.10 1.75 12.46
CA CYS A 52 -10.27 1.03 11.94
C CYS A 52 -11.10 1.84 10.94
N LYS A 53 -10.44 2.62 10.08
CA LYS A 53 -11.07 3.33 8.97
C LYS A 53 -10.35 3.00 7.67
N CYS A 54 -11.10 2.97 6.57
CA CYS A 54 -10.57 2.73 5.23
C CYS A 54 -9.71 3.91 4.71
N GLY A 55 -9.77 5.06 5.37
CA GLY A 55 -9.05 6.27 4.94
C GLY A 55 -9.62 6.83 3.64
N ASN A 56 -8.74 7.36 2.78
CA ASN A 56 -9.14 7.89 1.48
C ASN A 56 -9.50 6.75 0.51
N THR A 57 -10.73 6.77 -0.01
CA THR A 57 -11.26 5.76 -0.93
C THR A 57 -11.06 6.07 -2.41
N HIS A 58 -10.57 7.26 -2.76
CA HIS A 58 -10.25 7.63 -4.16
C HIS A 58 -8.75 7.93 -4.27
N LEU A 59 -8.02 7.00 -4.87
CA LEU A 59 -6.57 6.99 -4.89
C LEU A 59 -6.05 7.14 -6.31
N LYS A 60 -5.10 8.07 -6.50
CA LYS A 60 -4.46 8.29 -7.80
C LYS A 60 -3.16 7.52 -7.90
N ALA A 61 -2.97 6.81 -9.00
CA ALA A 61 -1.74 6.09 -9.28
C ALA A 61 -0.71 7.00 -9.96
N ASN A 62 0.54 6.88 -9.53
CA ASN A 62 1.68 7.57 -10.15
C ASN A 62 2.25 6.75 -11.31
N THR A 63 2.82 7.42 -12.31
CA THR A 63 3.49 6.76 -13.45
C THR A 63 4.90 6.28 -13.11
N ASP A 64 5.59 7.05 -12.26
CA ASP A 64 7.04 6.89 -12.07
C ASP A 64 7.38 6.06 -10.83
N ASN A 65 6.47 6.02 -9.85
CA ASN A 65 6.69 5.39 -8.55
C ASN A 65 5.52 4.51 -8.14
N TRP A 66 5.81 3.47 -7.36
CA TRP A 66 4.79 2.68 -6.70
C TRP A 66 4.23 3.42 -5.49
N ASN A 67 2.91 3.41 -5.36
CA ASN A 67 2.19 3.76 -4.15
C ASN A 67 1.84 2.48 -3.40
N VAL A 68 1.48 2.62 -2.13
CA VAL A 68 1.07 1.50 -1.29
C VAL A 68 -0.27 1.80 -0.61
N LEU A 69 -1.18 0.84 -0.72
CA LEU A 69 -2.42 0.76 0.02
C LEU A 69 -2.25 -0.30 1.10
N TYR A 70 -2.55 0.07 2.34
CA TYR A 70 -2.48 -0.83 3.47
C TYR A 70 -3.88 -1.20 3.94
N SER A 71 -4.04 -2.39 4.51
CA SER A 71 -5.21 -2.67 5.33
C SER A 71 -5.29 -1.66 6.49
N PRO A 72 -6.50 -1.33 6.97
CA PRO A 72 -6.66 -0.54 8.19
C PRO A 72 -5.75 -1.08 9.31
N ASP A 73 -5.07 -0.19 10.02
CA ASP A 73 -4.15 -0.47 11.12
C ASP A 73 -2.85 -1.24 10.81
N TYR A 74 -2.55 -1.60 9.55
CA TYR A 74 -1.27 -2.22 9.17
C TYR A 74 -0.06 -1.43 9.73
N PRO A 75 1.03 -2.08 10.22
CA PRO A 75 1.31 -3.53 10.22
C PRO A 75 0.70 -4.31 11.40
N GLU A 76 -0.11 -3.66 12.23
CA GLU A 76 -0.90 -4.38 13.23
C GLU A 76 -2.02 -5.17 12.55
N THR A 77 -2.75 -5.96 13.35
CA THR A 77 -3.91 -6.68 12.83
C THR A 77 -4.98 -5.71 12.32
N TYR A 78 -5.60 -6.02 11.18
CA TYR A 78 -6.76 -5.26 10.70
C TYR A 78 -7.92 -5.35 11.69
N CYS A 79 -8.94 -4.52 11.50
CA CYS A 79 -10.09 -4.47 12.39
C CYS A 79 -11.20 -5.46 11.98
N PRO A 80 -12.07 -5.91 12.91
CA PRO A 80 -13.26 -6.68 12.57
C PRO A 80 -14.28 -5.82 11.81
N LEU A 81 -15.18 -6.47 11.08
CA LEU A 81 -16.33 -5.86 10.41
C LEU A 81 -15.97 -4.72 9.46
N MET A 82 -14.80 -4.83 8.80
CA MET A 82 -14.41 -3.86 7.79
C MET A 82 -15.17 -4.12 6.49
N ASP A 83 -15.60 -3.04 5.88
CA ASP A 83 -16.18 -3.00 4.54
C ASP A 83 -15.57 -1.78 3.83
N CYS A 84 -14.45 -2.03 3.16
CA CYS A 84 -13.67 -0.99 2.51
C CYS A 84 -13.70 -1.16 1.00
N LEU A 85 -14.01 -0.05 0.31
CA LEU A 85 -14.02 0.02 -1.13
C LEU A 85 -13.13 1.17 -1.60
N TRP A 86 -12.00 0.85 -2.23
CA TRP A 86 -11.07 1.83 -2.78
C TRP A 86 -11.12 1.81 -4.31
N HIS A 87 -11.16 3.00 -4.91
CA HIS A 87 -11.07 3.21 -6.34
C HIS A 87 -9.68 3.75 -6.66
N LEU A 88 -8.89 2.94 -7.34
CA LEU A 88 -7.61 3.34 -7.88
C LEU A 88 -7.85 3.93 -9.28
N GLU A 89 -7.28 5.09 -9.57
CA GLU A 89 -7.39 5.77 -10.85
C GLU A 89 -6.01 6.09 -11.43
N ALA A 90 -5.74 5.61 -12.64
CA ALA A 90 -4.59 5.96 -13.46
C ALA A 90 -4.93 7.15 -14.37
N PRO A 91 -3.91 7.92 -14.80
CA PRO A 91 -4.08 8.90 -15.87
C PRO A 91 -4.69 8.27 -17.14
N GLU A 92 -5.40 9.08 -17.93
CA GLU A 92 -5.96 8.62 -19.20
C GLU A 92 -4.86 8.06 -20.12
N GLY A 93 -5.15 6.94 -20.79
CA GLY A 93 -4.19 6.21 -21.62
C GLY A 93 -3.27 5.23 -20.87
N PHE A 94 -3.35 5.19 -19.54
CA PHE A 94 -2.63 4.22 -18.70
C PHE A 94 -3.59 3.17 -18.15
N HIS A 95 -3.05 2.00 -17.79
CA HIS A 95 -3.72 1.00 -16.98
C HIS A 95 -3.13 0.98 -15.58
N LEU A 96 -3.74 0.26 -14.65
CA LEU A 96 -3.20 0.03 -13.33
C LEU A 96 -2.46 -1.28 -13.26
N VAL A 97 -1.32 -1.23 -12.59
CA VAL A 97 -0.54 -2.40 -12.20
C VAL A 97 -0.56 -2.48 -10.69
N VAL A 98 -1.07 -3.58 -10.15
CA VAL A 98 -1.10 -3.89 -8.73
C VAL A 98 -0.14 -5.04 -8.44
N ASN A 99 0.60 -4.94 -7.35
CA ASN A 99 1.43 -6.00 -6.82
C ASN A 99 1.08 -6.24 -5.34
N ILE A 100 0.79 -7.49 -5.00
CA ILE A 100 0.57 -7.90 -3.61
C ILE A 100 1.75 -8.76 -3.18
N SER A 101 2.56 -8.23 -2.27
CA SER A 101 3.75 -8.89 -1.72
C SER A 101 3.57 -9.33 -0.27
N GLU A 102 2.74 -8.62 0.50
CA GLU A 102 2.43 -8.90 1.90
C GLU A 102 0.92 -9.04 2.06
N PHE A 103 0.46 -10.25 2.39
CA PHE A 103 -0.96 -10.53 2.61
C PHE A 103 -1.15 -11.70 3.57
N TYR A 104 -1.90 -11.46 4.64
CA TYR A 104 -2.38 -12.49 5.53
C TYR A 104 -3.71 -12.05 6.16
N THR A 105 -4.80 -12.71 5.77
CA THR A 105 -6.14 -12.57 6.37
C THR A 105 -6.65 -13.90 6.92
N GLU A 106 -7.78 -13.91 7.62
CA GLU A 106 -8.41 -15.15 8.02
C GLU A 106 -8.82 -15.98 6.78
N PRO A 107 -8.35 -17.24 6.65
CA PRO A 107 -8.64 -18.07 5.50
C PRO A 107 -10.14 -18.37 5.35
N ASN A 108 -10.69 -18.10 4.17
CA ASN A 108 -12.09 -18.37 3.78
C ASN A 108 -13.16 -17.58 4.56
N ARG A 109 -12.75 -16.51 5.25
CA ARG A 109 -13.65 -15.60 5.99
C ARG A 109 -13.46 -14.17 5.54
N ASP A 110 -12.21 -13.75 5.48
CA ASP A 110 -11.83 -12.40 5.14
C ASP A 110 -11.19 -12.36 3.76
N PHE A 111 -11.68 -11.44 2.93
CA PHE A 111 -11.39 -11.42 1.49
C PHE A 111 -10.95 -10.04 1.01
N LEU A 112 -9.97 -10.04 0.13
CA LEU A 112 -9.61 -8.89 -0.69
C LEU A 112 -9.91 -9.24 -2.16
N ALA A 113 -10.90 -8.57 -2.75
CA ALA A 113 -11.28 -8.75 -4.15
C ALA A 113 -10.83 -7.54 -4.99
N ILE A 114 -10.40 -7.81 -6.22
CA ILE A 114 -9.89 -6.81 -7.16
C ILE A 114 -10.71 -6.87 -8.46
N PHE A 115 -11.24 -5.73 -8.89
CA PHE A 115 -12.16 -5.60 -10.03
C PHE A 115 -11.58 -4.70 -11.13
N ASP A 116 -11.84 -5.03 -12.39
CA ASP A 116 -11.43 -4.24 -13.55
C ASP A 116 -12.48 -3.16 -13.90
N GLY A 117 -12.24 -1.93 -13.44
CA GLY A 117 -13.18 -0.82 -13.57
C GLY A 117 -13.74 -0.35 -12.23
N LYS A 118 -14.80 0.44 -12.29
CA LYS A 118 -15.40 1.11 -11.13
C LYS A 118 -16.39 0.23 -10.35
N ASP A 119 -17.07 -0.69 -11.04
CA ASP A 119 -18.21 -1.43 -10.49
C ASP A 119 -17.76 -2.79 -9.93
N THR A 120 -18.43 -3.26 -8.87
CA THR A 120 -18.21 -4.58 -8.26
C THR A 120 -19.27 -5.61 -8.66
N GLU A 121 -20.12 -5.27 -9.65
CA GLU A 121 -21.18 -6.17 -10.14
C GLU A 121 -20.64 -7.25 -11.09
N GLN A 122 -19.48 -7.02 -11.68
CA GLN A 122 -18.81 -7.96 -12.56
C GLN A 122 -17.97 -8.97 -11.76
N GLU A 123 -17.60 -10.08 -12.39
CA GLU A 123 -16.66 -11.04 -11.81
C GLU A 123 -15.34 -10.34 -11.46
N HIS A 124 -14.81 -10.62 -10.27
CA HIS A 124 -13.53 -10.10 -9.84
C HIS A 124 -12.41 -10.68 -10.72
N MET A 125 -11.35 -9.89 -10.94
CA MET A 125 -10.13 -10.40 -11.58
C MET A 125 -9.43 -11.43 -10.69
N GLU A 126 -9.32 -11.11 -9.40
CA GLU A 126 -8.68 -11.94 -8.39
C GLU A 126 -9.36 -11.72 -7.03
N MET A 127 -9.32 -12.76 -6.20
CA MET A 127 -9.78 -12.70 -4.80
C MET A 127 -8.81 -13.45 -3.90
N PHE A 128 -8.34 -12.78 -2.85
CA PHE A 128 -7.34 -13.28 -1.93
C PHE A 128 -7.94 -13.54 -0.56
N SER A 129 -7.52 -14.63 0.07
CA SER A 129 -7.80 -14.96 1.47
C SER A 129 -6.69 -15.85 2.03
N GLY A 130 -6.50 -15.83 3.34
CA GLY A 130 -5.42 -16.57 3.99
C GLY A 130 -4.06 -15.91 3.79
N LYS A 131 -2.99 -16.70 3.82
CA LYS A 131 -1.62 -16.21 3.63
C LYS A 131 -1.17 -16.45 2.19
N ILE A 132 -0.72 -15.40 1.49
CA ILE A 132 -0.01 -15.58 0.22
C ILE A 132 1.48 -15.81 0.47
N THR A 133 2.11 -16.61 -0.38
CA THR A 133 3.55 -16.93 -0.29
C THR A 133 4.35 -16.49 -1.52
N PHE A 134 3.68 -15.90 -2.51
CA PHE A 134 4.26 -15.42 -3.76
C PHE A 134 3.66 -14.08 -4.15
N ASN A 135 4.45 -13.27 -4.86
CA ASN A 135 4.00 -11.97 -5.35
C ASN A 135 2.97 -12.17 -6.46
N ASN A 136 1.82 -11.52 -6.32
CA ASN A 136 0.77 -11.52 -7.35
C ASN A 136 0.73 -10.18 -8.05
N THR A 137 0.92 -10.18 -9.38
CA THR A 137 0.82 -8.96 -10.20
C THR A 137 -0.42 -8.99 -11.05
N ILE A 138 -1.25 -7.96 -10.93
CA ILE A 138 -2.55 -7.84 -11.60
C ILE A 138 -2.53 -6.56 -12.42
N GLN A 139 -3.06 -6.63 -13.65
CA GLN A 139 -3.15 -5.48 -14.55
C GLN A 139 -4.60 -5.26 -14.97
N SER A 140 -5.10 -4.04 -14.78
CA SER A 140 -6.43 -3.68 -15.30
C SER A 140 -6.40 -3.52 -16.82
N LYS A 141 -7.56 -3.61 -17.46
CA LYS A 141 -7.74 -3.22 -18.88
C LYS A 141 -8.13 -1.75 -18.99
N GLN A 142 -8.75 -1.21 -17.93
CA GLN A 142 -9.20 0.18 -17.84
C GLN A 142 -8.21 1.02 -17.02
N ASN A 143 -8.41 2.33 -16.98
CA ASN A 143 -7.66 3.24 -16.12
C ASN A 143 -8.22 3.30 -14.68
N ILE A 144 -9.26 2.52 -14.37
CA ILE A 144 -9.84 2.42 -13.02
C ILE A 144 -9.79 0.96 -12.57
N MET A 145 -9.45 0.74 -11.30
CA MET A 145 -9.50 -0.56 -10.64
C MET A 145 -10.11 -0.39 -9.25
N THR A 146 -11.08 -1.23 -8.91
CA THR A 146 -11.72 -1.21 -7.58
C THR A 146 -11.16 -2.33 -6.71
N ILE A 147 -10.82 -1.99 -5.47
CA ILE A 147 -10.30 -2.90 -4.43
C ILE A 147 -11.33 -2.98 -3.31
N SER A 148 -11.85 -4.17 -3.03
CA SER A 148 -12.82 -4.42 -1.97
C SER A 148 -12.21 -5.29 -0.87
N PHE A 149 -12.21 -4.82 0.37
CA PHE A 149 -11.77 -5.61 1.52
C PHE A 149 -12.94 -5.77 2.50
N HIS A 150 -13.22 -7.03 2.82
CA HIS A 150 -14.23 -7.40 3.81
C HIS A 150 -13.60 -8.26 4.91
N SER A 151 -13.89 -7.93 6.16
CA SER A 151 -13.61 -8.79 7.31
C SER A 151 -14.87 -9.09 8.11
N ASP A 152 -14.92 -10.28 8.71
CA ASP A 152 -15.99 -10.65 9.65
C ASP A 152 -15.69 -10.17 11.08
N ILE A 153 -16.47 -10.63 12.06
CA ILE A 153 -16.34 -10.21 13.46
C ILE A 153 -15.19 -10.89 14.20
N ASP A 154 -14.72 -12.03 13.68
CA ASP A 154 -13.79 -12.94 14.34
C ASP A 154 -12.39 -12.85 13.69
N THR A 155 -11.39 -13.42 14.38
CA THR A 155 -10.00 -13.60 13.96
C THR A 155 -9.39 -12.59 12.97
N GLN A 156 -8.60 -11.64 13.45
CA GLN A 156 -7.80 -10.76 12.57
C GLN A 156 -6.33 -11.16 12.50
N MET A 157 -5.78 -11.13 11.29
CA MET A 157 -4.36 -11.37 10.99
C MET A 157 -3.66 -10.05 10.64
N SER A 158 -2.41 -10.09 10.18
CA SER A 158 -1.61 -8.88 9.89
C SER A 158 -2.12 -8.03 8.71
N GLY A 159 -3.08 -8.52 7.92
CA GLY A 159 -3.66 -7.77 6.81
C GLY A 159 -2.74 -7.73 5.60
N PHE A 160 -2.67 -6.59 4.92
CA PHE A 160 -1.96 -6.50 3.64
C PHE A 160 -1.26 -5.17 3.39
N ALA A 161 -0.22 -5.23 2.55
CA ALA A 161 0.35 -4.12 1.82
C ALA A 161 0.24 -4.40 0.32
N LEU A 162 -0.56 -3.60 -0.37
CA LEU A 162 -0.84 -3.68 -1.80
C LEU A 162 -0.18 -2.51 -2.50
N TRP A 163 0.77 -2.80 -3.39
CA TRP A 163 1.47 -1.79 -4.17
C TRP A 163 0.74 -1.54 -5.47
N TYR A 164 0.63 -0.29 -5.90
CA TYR A 164 -0.01 0.07 -7.15
C TYR A 164 0.69 1.21 -7.88
N LYS A 165 0.64 1.19 -9.21
CA LYS A 165 1.12 2.28 -10.08
C LYS A 165 0.38 2.30 -11.41
N ALA A 166 0.55 3.38 -12.17
CA ALA A 166 0.09 3.46 -13.55
C ALA A 166 1.13 2.80 -14.48
N GLY A 167 0.69 1.84 -15.29
CA GLY A 167 1.46 1.21 -16.35
C GLY A 167 1.10 1.81 -17.71
N MET A 168 2.09 2.06 -18.56
CA MET A 168 1.83 2.45 -19.94
C MET A 168 1.18 1.29 -20.69
N SER A 169 0.01 1.53 -21.27
CA SER A 169 -0.56 0.63 -22.26
C SER A 169 0.38 0.64 -23.47
N LYS A 170 0.98 -0.50 -23.84
CA LYS A 170 1.78 -0.58 -25.06
C LYS A 170 0.92 -0.09 -26.22
N LEU A 171 1.35 0.97 -26.90
CA LEU A 171 0.80 1.30 -28.21
C LEU A 171 1.01 0.06 -29.09
N LEU A 172 -0.08 -0.56 -29.53
CA LEU A 172 -0.02 -1.47 -30.67
C LEU A 172 0.34 -0.59 -31.87
N ILE A 173 1.63 -0.52 -32.20
CA ILE A 173 2.06 -0.01 -33.49
C ILE A 173 1.61 -1.06 -34.50
N PHE A 174 0.49 -0.82 -35.18
CA PHE A 174 0.20 -1.51 -36.43
C PHE A 174 1.21 -0.97 -37.46
N ILE A 175 2.27 -1.73 -37.72
CA ILE A 175 3.21 -1.50 -38.82
C ILE A 175 2.67 -2.21 -40.06
#